data_AF-A0A8H3W425-F1
#
_entry.id   AF-A0A8H3W425-F1
#
_cell.length_a   1.000
_cell.length_b   1.000
_cell.length_c   1.000
_cell.angle_alpha   90.00
_cell.angle_beta   90.00
_cell.angle_gamma   90.00
#
_symmetry.space_group_name_H-M   'P 1'
#
loop_
_entity.id
_entity.type
_entity.pdbx_description
1 polymer ?
#
loop_
_entity_poly.entity_id
_entity_poly.type
_entity_poly.pdbx_seq_one_letter_code
_entity_poly.pdbx_strand_id
1 'polypeptide(L)'
;MIADALPISSRIALALVSRWFFSALCPTRRFLKQKQDDLLATLALLERDAPDWFLCFGCTRLRPLRSSHDSRKAIQLHPGCDPVFRIVREFHNPPIPKRRPGTLAVRRSTPEISFSEGRLIMNRHFLGPKFGLPLQYLENAFEFDRFISLDDEKTPTTHFPLDRWRSTGYNLLPLCPSSSQAATRWVFKHQTSARIIDNELFIYRHHHIRGPPCSQVDFVKIVDSLELPVCRHILGSSRMPTLRFWVPGESCIPELLGLRVSVAEPDFDIFPDNAVGSCTFCFTDYEIDIERGGIRTEWGLKLTTYHKLGDFRSPEDLVWNRLVKPLTLYLPPGSYRKSPVGGVRNEWLSGQPTPRTTGKSPGHPDLQPQPNWILSFYEMVREKYSRFNGPSSVLRDLYRKAFIRCCEGQESFDRPLSVEYYGNQWGGEFLNT
;
A
#
# COMPACT_ATOMS: atom_id res chain seq x y z
N MET A 1 -7.61 -48.66 9.80
CA MET A 1 -6.93 -48.00 10.94
C MET A 1 -7.31 -46.52 10.96
N ILE A 2 -7.22 -45.82 12.10
CA ILE A 2 -7.46 -44.35 12.16
C ILE A 2 -6.63 -43.60 11.10
N ALA A 3 -5.42 -44.10 10.81
CA ALA A 3 -4.54 -43.59 9.76
C ALA A 3 -5.21 -43.47 8.39
N ASP A 4 -6.05 -44.44 8.01
CA ASP A 4 -6.68 -44.48 6.67
C ASP A 4 -7.76 -43.40 6.52
N ALA A 5 -8.28 -42.89 7.64
CA ALA A 5 -9.24 -41.78 7.67
C ALA A 5 -8.55 -40.40 7.74
N LEU A 6 -7.22 -40.34 7.90
CA LEU A 6 -6.49 -39.08 8.03
C LEU A 6 -5.94 -38.60 6.69
N PRO A 7 -6.00 -37.27 6.42
CA PRO A 7 -5.27 -36.66 5.31
C PRO A 7 -3.78 -37.02 5.33
N ILE A 8 -3.13 -37.04 4.16
CA ILE A 8 -1.71 -37.38 4.02
C ILE A 8 -0.84 -36.53 4.96
N SER A 9 -1.11 -35.23 5.04
CA SER A 9 -0.38 -34.31 5.92
C SER A 9 -0.51 -34.65 7.40
N SER A 10 -1.72 -35.01 7.86
CA SER A 10 -1.97 -35.41 9.24
C SER A 10 -1.34 -36.76 9.58
N ARG A 11 -1.34 -37.72 8.65
CA ARG A 11 -0.61 -38.99 8.82
C ARG A 11 0.89 -38.76 8.99
N ILE A 12 1.47 -37.88 8.18
CA ILE A 12 2.91 -37.60 8.23
C ILE A 12 3.27 -36.85 9.51
N ALA A 13 2.47 -35.84 9.90
CA ALA A 13 2.65 -35.16 11.17
C ALA A 13 2.57 -36.15 12.35
N LEU A 14 1.58 -37.05 12.37
CA LEU A 14 1.44 -38.09 13.40
C LEU A 14 2.63 -39.07 13.41
N ALA A 15 3.11 -39.47 12.23
CA ALA A 15 4.28 -40.32 12.10
C ALA A 15 5.55 -39.67 12.66
N LEU A 16 5.66 -38.33 12.63
CA LEU A 16 6.80 -37.59 13.17
C LEU A 16 6.77 -37.43 14.70
N VAL A 17 5.64 -37.71 15.37
CA VAL A 17 5.51 -37.58 16.83
C VAL A 17 6.38 -38.61 17.57
N SER A 18 6.50 -39.84 17.06
CA SER A 18 7.30 -40.88 17.72
C SER A 18 7.82 -41.95 16.76
N ARG A 19 8.89 -42.64 17.16
CA ARG A 19 9.46 -43.76 16.42
C ARG A 19 8.46 -44.91 16.19
N TRP A 20 7.55 -45.11 17.14
CA TRP A 20 6.51 -46.15 17.02
C TRP A 20 5.49 -45.77 15.94
N PHE A 21 4.95 -44.55 15.97
CA PHE A 21 4.05 -44.06 14.93
C PHE A 21 4.72 -44.03 13.56
N PHE A 22 5.99 -43.61 13.49
CA PHE A 22 6.76 -43.68 12.25
C PHE A 22 6.82 -45.11 11.68
N SER A 23 7.10 -46.10 12.54
CA SER A 23 7.20 -47.49 12.09
C SER A 23 5.84 -48.07 11.68
N ALA A 24 4.77 -47.69 12.38
CA ALA A 24 3.41 -48.12 12.08
C ALA A 24 2.83 -47.48 10.80
N LEU A 25 3.09 -46.19 10.58
CA LEU A 25 2.51 -45.41 9.48
C LEU A 25 3.41 -45.38 8.23
N CYS A 26 4.70 -45.65 8.37
CA CYS A 26 5.68 -45.69 7.28
C CYS A 26 6.50 -46.99 7.32
N PRO A 27 5.88 -48.16 7.07
CA PRO A 27 6.54 -49.47 7.19
C PRO A 27 7.76 -49.62 6.26
N THR A 28 7.78 -48.91 5.13
CA THR A 28 8.92 -48.86 4.19
C THR A 28 10.07 -47.95 4.67
N ARG A 29 9.97 -47.34 5.86
CA ARG A 29 10.88 -46.32 6.42
C ARG A 29 11.08 -45.11 5.52
N ARG A 30 10.14 -44.84 4.62
CA ARG A 30 10.15 -43.70 3.72
C ARG A 30 8.79 -43.01 3.78
N PHE A 31 8.79 -41.68 3.83
CA PHE A 31 7.58 -40.93 3.59
C PHE A 31 7.17 -41.07 2.12
N LEU A 32 5.86 -41.08 1.88
CA LEU A 32 5.35 -40.96 0.52
C LEU A 32 5.83 -39.64 -0.08
N LYS A 33 6.19 -39.66 -1.37
CA LYS A 33 6.53 -38.43 -2.09
C LYS A 33 5.33 -37.50 -2.05
N GLN A 34 5.46 -36.39 -1.33
CA GLN A 34 4.37 -35.44 -1.14
C GLN A 34 4.23 -34.54 -2.36
N LYS A 35 2.99 -34.18 -2.70
CA LYS A 35 2.74 -33.00 -3.53
C LYS A 35 3.09 -31.76 -2.72
N GLN A 36 3.34 -30.65 -3.41
CA GLN A 36 3.71 -29.38 -2.77
C GLN A 36 2.67 -28.94 -1.73
N ASP A 37 1.37 -29.11 -2.03
CA ASP A 37 0.29 -28.74 -1.12
C ASP A 37 0.26 -29.62 0.14
N ASP A 38 0.49 -30.93 -0.02
CA ASP A 38 0.58 -31.86 1.11
C ASP A 38 1.77 -31.53 2.02
N LEU A 39 2.90 -31.13 1.42
CA LEU A 39 4.08 -30.69 2.15
C LEU A 39 3.79 -29.41 2.94
N LEU A 40 3.21 -28.39 2.31
CA LEU A 40 2.83 -27.14 2.99
C LEU A 40 1.85 -27.39 4.14
N ALA A 41 0.82 -28.22 3.92
CA ALA A 41 -0.12 -28.60 4.97
C ALA A 41 0.57 -29.35 6.12
N THR A 42 1.55 -30.22 5.82
CA THR A 42 2.34 -30.91 6.84
C THR A 42 3.19 -29.94 7.64
N LEU A 43 3.90 -29.02 6.98
CA LEU A 43 4.73 -28.03 7.66
C LEU A 43 3.90 -27.06 8.51
N ALA A 44 2.70 -26.70 8.07
CA ALA A 44 1.78 -25.88 8.85
C ALA A 44 1.28 -26.58 10.13
N LEU A 45 1.06 -27.91 10.07
CA LEU A 45 0.75 -28.70 11.26
C LEU A 45 1.94 -28.73 12.23
N LEU A 46 3.15 -28.93 11.72
CA LEU A 46 4.37 -28.93 12.53
C LEU A 46 4.66 -27.56 13.17
N GLU A 47 4.46 -26.47 12.44
CA GLU A 47 4.53 -25.09 12.98
C GLU A 47 3.56 -24.91 14.17
N ARG A 48 2.33 -25.43 14.04
CA ARG A 48 1.32 -25.32 15.11
C ARG A 48 1.73 -26.06 16.39
N ASP A 49 2.49 -27.14 16.27
CA ASP A 49 2.87 -27.97 17.41
C ASP A 49 4.26 -27.60 17.98
N ALA A 50 5.01 -26.71 17.31
CA ALA A 50 6.36 -26.30 17.68
C ALA A 50 6.51 -24.76 17.76
N PRO A 51 6.30 -24.13 18.94
CA PRO A 51 6.26 -22.67 19.09
C PRO A 51 7.56 -21.95 18.71
N ASP A 52 8.69 -22.64 18.79
CA ASP A 52 10.01 -22.11 18.42
C ASP A 52 10.29 -22.18 16.91
N TRP A 53 9.30 -22.57 16.10
CA TRP A 53 9.45 -22.72 14.65
C TRP A 53 8.30 -22.03 13.91
N PHE A 54 8.59 -21.54 12.71
CA PHE A 54 7.58 -20.96 11.82
C PHE A 54 7.79 -21.41 10.37
N LEU A 55 6.70 -21.47 9.61
CA LEU A 55 6.70 -21.82 8.20
C LEU A 55 6.95 -20.59 7.33
N CYS A 56 8.06 -20.57 6.59
CA CYS A 56 8.28 -19.61 5.52
C CYS A 56 7.64 -20.13 4.22
N PHE A 57 6.60 -19.46 3.75
CA PHE A 57 5.88 -19.84 2.53
C PHE A 57 6.73 -19.68 1.27
N GLY A 58 7.60 -18.67 1.24
CA GLY A 58 8.46 -18.44 0.08
C GLY A 58 9.46 -19.55 -0.24
N CYS A 59 10.02 -20.22 0.78
CA CYS A 59 10.93 -21.36 0.57
C CYS A 59 10.35 -22.71 0.97
N THR A 60 9.12 -22.74 1.50
CA THR A 60 8.46 -23.95 2.01
C THR A 60 9.33 -24.69 3.03
N ARG A 61 9.83 -23.97 4.04
CA ARG A 61 10.67 -24.55 5.11
C ARG A 61 10.27 -24.02 6.47
N LEU A 62 10.38 -24.88 7.48
CA LEU A 62 10.34 -24.48 8.88
C LEU A 62 11.65 -23.79 9.26
N ARG A 63 11.54 -22.70 10.01
CA ARG A 63 12.66 -21.88 10.47
C ARG A 63 12.52 -21.62 11.96
N PRO A 64 13.64 -21.54 12.70
CA PRO A 64 13.58 -21.22 14.11
C PRO A 64 13.08 -19.78 14.30
N LEU A 65 12.09 -19.62 15.17
CA LEU A 65 11.62 -18.33 15.65
C LEU A 65 12.66 -17.80 16.63
N ARG A 66 13.37 -16.73 16.25
CA ARG A 66 14.35 -16.12 17.15
C ARG A 66 13.62 -15.34 18.25
N SER A 67 13.64 -15.87 19.46
CA SER A 67 13.18 -15.22 20.69
C SER A 67 14.19 -14.15 21.17
N SER A 68 14.62 -13.25 20.28
CA SER A 68 15.54 -12.20 20.72
C SER A 68 14.76 -11.13 21.48
N HIS A 69 14.89 -11.15 22.82
CA HIS A 69 14.65 -9.98 23.67
C HIS A 69 15.56 -8.79 23.27
N ASP A 70 16.58 -9.02 22.44
CA ASP A 70 17.35 -7.96 21.83
C ASP A 70 16.51 -7.15 20.84
N SER A 71 16.19 -5.94 21.28
CA SER A 71 15.51 -4.82 20.65
C SER A 71 15.98 -4.43 19.24
N ARG A 72 17.02 -5.08 18.69
CA ARG A 72 17.30 -5.02 17.26
C ARG A 72 16.32 -5.97 16.58
N LYS A 73 15.22 -5.39 16.08
CA LYS A 73 14.16 -5.94 15.21
C LYS A 73 14.73 -6.61 13.93
N ALA A 74 15.67 -7.53 14.10
CA ALA A 74 16.42 -8.19 13.07
C ALA A 74 15.52 -9.23 12.43
N ILE A 75 14.79 -8.79 11.42
CA ILE A 75 14.38 -9.50 10.21
C ILE A 75 14.39 -11.02 10.43
N GLN A 76 13.35 -11.54 11.09
CA GLN A 76 13.06 -12.99 11.09
C GLN A 76 12.81 -13.50 9.66
N LEU A 77 12.63 -12.58 8.70
CA LEU A 77 12.33 -12.83 7.32
C LEU A 77 13.54 -13.30 6.53
N HIS A 78 13.32 -14.38 5.77
CA HIS A 78 14.26 -14.82 4.77
C HIS A 78 14.22 -13.84 3.58
N PRO A 79 15.30 -13.09 3.29
CA PRO A 79 15.30 -12.12 2.22
C PRO A 79 14.97 -12.80 0.89
N GLY A 80 14.02 -12.23 0.14
CA GLY A 80 13.65 -12.71 -1.20
C GLY A 80 12.67 -13.90 -1.25
N CYS A 81 12.18 -14.39 -0.11
CA CYS A 81 11.23 -15.50 -0.10
C CYS A 81 9.76 -15.07 -0.01
N ASP A 82 9.41 -14.15 0.88
CA ASP A 82 7.99 -13.87 1.13
C ASP A 82 7.44 -12.75 0.25
N PRO A 83 6.17 -12.85 -0.21
CA PRO A 83 5.48 -11.70 -0.77
C PRO A 83 5.41 -10.63 0.31
N VAL A 84 5.91 -9.45 -0.04
CA VAL A 84 5.97 -8.32 0.86
C VAL A 84 4.94 -7.28 0.43
N PHE A 85 4.10 -6.88 1.37
CA PHE A 85 3.30 -5.68 1.23
C PHE A 85 4.23 -4.47 1.35
N ARG A 86 4.64 -3.94 0.19
CA ARG A 86 5.35 -2.66 0.09
C ARG A 86 4.34 -1.63 -0.37
N ILE A 87 4.04 -0.65 0.47
CA ILE A 87 3.09 0.38 0.05
C ILE A 87 3.73 1.32 -0.96
N VAL A 88 5.00 1.66 -0.74
CA VAL A 88 5.76 2.50 -1.65
C VAL A 88 6.18 1.67 -2.86
N ARG A 89 5.95 2.25 -4.04
CA ARG A 89 6.49 1.70 -5.29
C ARG A 89 8.00 1.81 -5.28
N GLU A 90 8.68 0.75 -5.65
CA GLU A 90 10.01 0.93 -6.23
C GLU A 90 9.78 1.59 -7.59
N PHE A 91 9.71 2.92 -7.61
CA PHE A 91 9.97 3.66 -8.85
C PHE A 91 11.26 3.05 -9.39
N HIS A 92 11.16 2.44 -10.57
CA HIS A 92 12.30 1.90 -11.25
C HIS A 92 13.22 3.08 -11.53
N ASN A 93 14.13 3.34 -10.59
CA ASN A 93 15.32 4.07 -10.94
C ASN A 93 15.88 3.34 -12.16
N PRO A 94 16.20 4.04 -13.26
CA PRO A 94 16.84 3.42 -14.40
C PRO A 94 18.00 2.56 -13.88
N PRO A 95 18.22 1.36 -14.46
CA PRO A 95 19.10 0.36 -13.89
C PRO A 95 20.42 1.02 -13.48
N ILE A 96 20.58 1.21 -12.17
CA ILE A 96 21.81 1.75 -11.63
C ILE A 96 22.87 0.75 -12.07
N PRO A 97 23.92 1.16 -12.79
CA PRO A 97 24.92 0.25 -13.33
C PRO A 97 25.38 -0.68 -12.21
N LYS A 98 25.32 -2.00 -12.47
CA LYS A 98 25.55 -3.12 -11.55
C LYS A 98 26.71 -2.80 -10.58
N ARG A 99 26.41 -2.22 -9.42
CA ARG A 99 27.41 -1.99 -8.38
C ARG A 99 27.79 -3.35 -7.79
N ARG A 100 29.08 -3.53 -7.55
CA ARG A 100 29.74 -4.78 -7.17
C ARG A 100 29.01 -5.52 -6.02
N PRO A 101 28.97 -6.85 -6.05
CA PRO A 101 28.48 -7.67 -4.95
C PRO A 101 29.44 -7.56 -3.76
N GLY A 102 29.12 -6.72 -2.78
CA GLY A 102 29.99 -6.55 -1.60
C GLY A 102 29.45 -5.60 -0.54
N THR A 103 28.67 -4.60 -0.92
CA THR A 103 27.91 -3.80 0.05
C THR A 103 26.54 -4.42 0.24
N LEU A 104 26.30 -5.04 1.40
CA LEU A 104 24.97 -5.37 1.91
C LEU A 104 24.06 -4.14 1.72
N ALA A 105 23.21 -4.17 0.70
CA ALA A 105 22.22 -3.14 0.50
C ALA A 105 21.21 -3.27 1.63
N VAL A 106 21.40 -2.47 2.69
CA VAL A 106 20.37 -2.20 3.70
C VAL A 106 19.29 -1.37 2.99
N ARG A 107 18.43 -2.08 2.25
CA ARG A 107 17.44 -1.53 1.33
C ARG A 107 16.03 -1.95 1.74
N ARG A 108 15.69 -1.75 3.02
CA ARG A 108 14.31 -1.85 3.51
C ARG A 108 14.08 -0.74 4.51
N SER A 109 13.48 0.32 4.02
CA SER A 109 13.23 1.53 4.78
C SER A 109 11.79 2.01 4.58
N THR A 110 10.92 1.10 4.14
CA THR A 110 9.47 1.23 4.20
C THR A 110 8.93 0.14 5.16
N PRO A 111 7.80 0.34 5.86
CA PRO A 111 7.23 -0.58 6.83
C PRO A 111 6.52 -1.62 5.98
N GLU A 112 7.37 -2.48 5.46
CA GLU A 112 7.03 -3.66 4.72
C GLU A 112 6.48 -4.67 5.71
N ILE A 113 5.20 -5.00 5.58
CA ILE A 113 4.65 -6.15 6.28
C ILE A 113 4.79 -7.31 5.32
N SER A 114 5.51 -8.34 5.72
CA SER A 114 5.56 -9.60 4.97
C SER A 114 4.41 -10.52 5.36
N PHE A 115 4.09 -11.48 4.50
CA PHE A 115 3.11 -12.51 4.84
C PHE A 115 3.51 -13.28 6.11
N SER A 116 4.79 -13.61 6.27
CA SER A 116 5.29 -14.33 7.45
C SER A 116 5.13 -13.53 8.74
N GLU A 117 5.36 -12.21 8.74
CA GLU A 117 5.11 -11.36 9.91
C GLU A 117 3.64 -11.35 10.31
N GLY A 118 2.75 -11.12 9.33
CA GLY A 118 1.31 -11.17 9.59
C GLY A 118 0.88 -12.54 10.12
N ARG A 119 1.38 -13.63 9.53
CA ARG A 119 1.13 -14.99 9.99
C ARG A 119 1.61 -15.23 11.41
N LEU A 120 2.80 -14.76 11.78
CA LEU A 120 3.31 -14.91 13.15
C LEU A 120 2.45 -14.16 14.17
N ILE A 121 1.98 -12.97 13.82
CA ILE A 121 1.06 -12.19 14.66
C ILE A 121 -0.27 -12.92 14.82
N MET A 122 -0.81 -13.43 13.72
CA MET A 122 -2.06 -14.19 13.74
C MET A 122 -1.89 -15.52 14.47
N ASN A 123 -0.80 -16.26 14.28
CA ASN A 123 -0.51 -17.49 15.03
C ASN A 123 -0.46 -17.22 16.54
N ARG A 124 0.15 -16.12 16.97
CA ARG A 124 0.09 -15.70 18.37
C ARG A 124 -1.34 -15.47 18.86
N HIS A 125 -2.19 -14.81 18.06
CA HIS A 125 -3.61 -14.59 18.38
C HIS A 125 -4.39 -15.90 18.51
N PHE A 126 -4.19 -16.83 17.57
CA PHE A 126 -4.98 -18.06 17.50
C PHE A 126 -4.47 -19.21 18.38
N LEU A 127 -3.15 -19.31 18.58
CA LEU A 127 -2.49 -20.42 19.28
C LEU A 127 -1.89 -19.99 20.64
N GLY A 128 -1.80 -18.69 20.89
CA GLY A 128 -1.34 -18.10 22.14
C GLY A 128 0.05 -17.48 22.10
N PRO A 129 0.50 -16.84 23.19
CA PRO A 129 1.69 -15.98 23.26
C PRO A 129 3.02 -16.62 22.80
N LYS A 130 3.13 -17.94 22.79
CA LYS A 130 4.36 -18.64 22.41
C LYS A 130 4.52 -18.82 20.89
N PHE A 131 3.45 -18.66 20.12
CA PHE A 131 3.41 -19.04 18.70
C PHE A 131 3.61 -17.87 17.72
N GLY A 132 4.29 -16.80 18.15
CA GLY A 132 4.69 -15.74 17.23
C GLY A 132 4.80 -14.36 17.85
N LEU A 133 4.68 -13.35 16.99
CA LEU A 133 5.01 -11.97 17.30
C LEU A 133 3.86 -11.23 17.99
N PRO A 134 4.13 -10.37 18.97
CA PRO A 134 3.11 -9.51 19.56
C PRO A 134 2.56 -8.51 18.54
N LEU A 135 1.29 -8.13 18.66
CA LEU A 135 0.63 -7.16 17.76
C LEU A 135 1.37 -5.82 17.72
N GLN A 136 1.92 -5.41 18.87
CA GLN A 136 2.73 -4.20 19.04
C GLN A 136 3.97 -4.16 18.12
N TYR A 137 4.37 -5.29 17.54
CA TYR A 137 5.45 -5.35 16.56
C TYR A 137 5.16 -4.49 15.30
N LEU A 138 3.88 -4.35 14.92
CA LEU A 138 3.47 -3.53 13.77
C LEU A 138 3.29 -2.05 14.14
N GLU A 139 3.12 -1.76 15.43
CA GLU A 139 2.84 -0.42 15.92
C GLU A 139 4.11 0.44 15.96
N ASN A 140 3.96 1.69 15.56
CA ASN A 140 5.01 2.69 15.70
C ASN A 140 4.39 4.09 15.74
N ALA A 141 5.10 5.03 16.33
CA ALA A 141 4.81 6.45 16.19
C ALA A 141 6.14 7.19 16.16
N PHE A 142 6.24 8.19 15.30
CA PHE A 142 7.36 9.12 15.29
C PHE A 142 6.90 10.49 14.83
N GLU A 143 7.58 11.49 15.35
CA GLU A 143 7.38 12.89 15.01
C GLU A 143 8.76 13.51 14.84
N PHE A 144 8.94 14.30 13.79
CA PHE A 144 10.18 15.00 13.56
C PHE A 144 9.95 16.28 12.75
N ASP A 145 10.91 17.19 12.89
CA ASP A 145 10.91 18.46 12.18
C ASP A 145 11.95 18.47 11.07
N ARG A 146 11.66 19.24 10.03
CA ARG A 146 12.58 19.52 8.93
C ARG A 146 12.52 20.97 8.50
N PHE A 147 13.66 21.48 8.09
CA PHE A 147 13.77 22.77 7.43
C PHE A 147 13.88 22.53 5.93
N ILE A 148 12.90 23.00 5.16
CA ILE A 148 12.84 22.79 3.71
C ILE A 148 12.89 24.16 3.01
N SER A 149 13.80 24.29 2.04
CA SER A 149 13.85 25.45 1.15
C SER A 149 12.91 25.22 -0.03
N LEU A 150 12.04 26.20 -0.30
CA LEU A 150 11.04 26.14 -1.38
C LEU A 150 11.53 26.78 -2.69
N ASP A 151 12.64 27.53 -2.63
CA ASP A 151 13.18 28.31 -3.75
C ASP A 151 14.03 27.47 -4.71
N ASP A 152 14.46 26.28 -4.30
CA ASP A 152 15.33 25.43 -5.12
C ASP A 152 14.48 24.68 -6.17
N GLU A 153 14.56 25.12 -7.44
CA GLU A 153 13.94 24.42 -8.58
C GLU A 153 14.35 22.94 -8.65
N LYS A 154 15.50 22.61 -8.07
CA LYS A 154 15.98 21.24 -7.93
C LYS A 154 15.66 20.68 -6.55
N THR A 155 14.41 20.77 -6.05
CA THR A 155 14.02 19.96 -4.89
C THR A 155 14.42 18.50 -5.16
N PRO A 156 15.40 17.93 -4.42
CA PRO A 156 15.88 16.58 -4.74
C PRO A 156 14.71 15.60 -4.72
N THR A 157 14.58 14.83 -5.79
CA THR A 157 13.34 14.18 -6.24
C THR A 157 12.81 13.03 -5.38
N THR A 158 13.34 12.78 -4.19
CA THR A 158 12.96 11.61 -3.35
C THR A 158 13.26 11.84 -1.88
N HIS A 159 12.61 12.81 -1.24
CA HIS A 159 13.02 13.22 0.10
C HIS A 159 12.46 12.42 1.26
N PHE A 160 11.30 11.78 1.12
CA PHE A 160 10.65 11.28 2.33
C PHE A 160 9.84 10.00 2.16
N PRO A 161 10.48 8.84 2.32
CA PRO A 161 9.79 7.70 2.88
C PRO A 161 9.76 7.98 4.38
N LEU A 162 8.62 8.48 4.85
CA LEU A 162 8.35 8.70 6.29
C LEU A 162 8.81 7.50 7.12
N ASP A 163 8.75 6.33 6.50
CA ASP A 163 9.06 5.04 7.07
C ASP A 163 10.55 4.66 7.20
N ARG A 164 11.50 5.46 6.65
CA ARG A 164 12.95 5.14 6.71
C ARG A 164 13.54 5.19 8.11
N TRP A 165 12.79 5.70 9.07
CA TRP A 165 13.27 5.93 10.43
C TRP A 165 13.47 4.64 11.25
N ARG A 166 12.99 3.47 10.78
CA ARG A 166 13.01 2.21 11.57
C ARG A 166 14.38 1.57 11.79
N SER A 167 15.40 1.81 10.98
CA SER A 167 16.56 0.88 10.90
C SER A 167 17.86 1.35 11.54
N THR A 168 17.93 2.60 11.99
CA THR A 168 19.21 3.22 12.34
C THR A 168 18.92 4.39 13.24
N GLY A 169 19.53 4.43 14.42
CA GLY A 169 19.56 5.60 15.32
C GLY A 169 20.29 6.78 14.69
N TYR A 170 19.94 7.16 13.46
CA TYR A 170 20.28 8.43 12.89
C TYR A 170 19.53 9.46 13.73
N ASN A 171 20.24 9.99 14.72
CA ASN A 171 20.15 11.40 15.03
C ASN A 171 20.29 12.10 13.68
N LEU A 172 19.17 12.51 13.11
CA LEU A 172 19.15 13.36 11.97
C LEU A 172 19.76 14.66 12.46
N LEU A 173 21.10 14.75 12.37
CA LEU A 173 21.79 16.01 12.53
C LEU A 173 21.01 16.98 11.64
N PRO A 174 20.52 18.10 12.20
CA PRO A 174 19.91 19.14 11.40
C PRO A 174 20.83 19.35 10.21
N LEU A 175 20.31 19.19 8.98
CA LEU A 175 21.06 19.60 7.81
C LEU A 175 21.36 21.07 8.06
N CYS A 176 22.61 21.36 8.43
CA CYS A 176 23.03 22.71 8.74
C CYS A 176 22.84 23.49 7.44
N PRO A 177 21.95 24.50 7.40
CA PRO A 177 21.65 25.21 6.16
C PRO A 177 22.92 25.94 5.74
N SER A 178 23.61 25.40 4.75
CA SER A 178 24.84 25.99 4.19
C SER A 178 24.54 27.07 3.15
N SER A 179 23.26 27.38 2.89
CA SER A 179 22.82 28.46 2.02
C SER A 179 21.98 29.49 2.78
N SER A 180 22.23 30.75 2.46
CA SER A 180 21.66 31.97 3.05
C SER A 180 20.17 32.20 2.77
N GLN A 181 19.39 31.15 2.47
CA GLN A 181 17.94 31.23 2.27
C GLN A 181 17.19 30.59 3.44
N ALA A 182 16.10 31.24 3.85
CA ALA A 182 15.33 30.89 5.04
C ALA A 182 14.53 29.59 4.81
N ALA A 183 15.18 28.44 4.99
CA ALA A 183 14.50 27.17 5.06
C ALA A 183 13.40 27.23 6.13
N THR A 184 12.20 26.80 5.76
CA THR A 184 11.03 26.90 6.65
C THR A 184 10.79 25.59 7.39
N ARG A 185 10.26 25.67 8.62
CA ARG A 185 10.04 24.50 9.48
C ARG A 185 8.76 23.77 9.10
N TRP A 186 8.89 22.49 8.80
CA TRP A 186 7.82 21.52 8.56
C TRP A 186 7.83 20.46 9.64
N VAL A 187 6.66 20.11 10.16
CA VAL A 187 6.47 19.08 11.18
C VAL A 187 5.80 17.88 10.53
N PHE A 188 6.37 16.70 10.74
CA PHE A 188 5.86 15.45 10.22
C PHE A 188 5.59 14.50 11.37
N LYS A 189 4.36 14.03 11.45
CA LYS A 189 3.94 13.01 12.39
C LYS A 189 3.44 11.79 11.65
N HIS A 190 3.87 10.63 12.10
CA HIS A 190 3.39 9.35 11.61
C HIS A 190 3.04 8.45 12.78
N GLN A 191 1.94 7.72 12.63
CA GLN A 191 1.50 6.71 13.58
C GLN A 191 0.97 5.51 12.83
N THR A 192 1.48 4.32 13.12
CA THR A 192 0.88 3.04 12.73
C THR A 192 0.31 2.35 13.95
N SER A 193 -0.91 1.84 13.82
CA SER A 193 -1.55 0.99 14.83
C SER A 193 -2.10 -0.27 14.16
N ALA A 194 -2.20 -1.36 14.92
CA ALA A 194 -2.67 -2.64 14.42
C ALA A 194 -3.79 -3.16 15.32
N ARG A 195 -4.78 -3.85 14.74
CA ARG A 195 -5.87 -4.49 15.49
C ARG A 195 -6.22 -5.82 14.84
N ILE A 196 -6.76 -6.73 15.64
CA ILE A 196 -7.38 -7.95 15.15
C ILE A 196 -8.88 -7.82 15.40
N ILE A 197 -9.67 -7.83 14.34
CA ILE A 197 -11.12 -7.67 14.37
C ILE A 197 -11.68 -8.89 13.63
N ASP A 198 -12.59 -9.62 14.26
CA ASP A 198 -13.20 -10.84 13.69
C ASP A 198 -12.19 -11.83 13.10
N ASN A 199 -11.08 -12.04 13.81
CA ASN A 199 -9.98 -12.93 13.42
C ASN A 199 -9.21 -12.52 12.16
N GLU A 200 -9.34 -11.26 11.73
CA GLU A 200 -8.57 -10.70 10.63
C GLU A 200 -7.69 -9.56 11.14
N LEU A 201 -6.49 -9.43 10.56
CA LEU A 201 -5.54 -8.38 10.90
C LEU A 201 -5.87 -7.10 10.14
N PHE A 202 -5.92 -5.98 10.86
CA PHE A 202 -6.07 -4.65 10.30
C PHE A 202 -4.88 -3.77 10.65
N ILE A 203 -4.58 -2.83 9.76
CA ILE A 203 -3.57 -1.79 9.96
C ILE A 203 -4.17 -0.42 9.73
N TYR A 204 -3.89 0.48 10.66
CA TYR A 204 -4.18 1.89 10.60
C TYR A 204 -2.89 2.66 10.46
N ARG A 205 -2.84 3.62 9.53
CA ARG A 205 -1.72 4.56 9.41
C ARG A 205 -2.26 5.97 9.39
N HIS A 206 -1.61 6.85 10.12
CA HIS A 206 -1.93 8.26 10.16
C HIS A 206 -0.68 9.05 9.87
N HIS A 207 -0.76 9.92 8.86
CA HIS A 207 0.26 10.86 8.46
C HIS A 207 -0.30 12.25 8.68
N HIS A 208 0.45 13.10 9.38
CA HIS A 208 0.09 14.50 9.58
C HIS A 208 1.30 15.35 9.25
N ILE A 209 1.12 16.25 8.29
CA ILE A 209 2.14 17.19 7.83
C ILE A 209 1.63 18.58 8.18
N ARG A 210 2.45 19.37 8.86
CA ARG A 210 2.19 20.79 9.08
C ARG A 210 3.34 21.60 8.53
N GLY A 211 3.01 22.65 7.80
CA GLY A 211 3.94 23.57 7.18
C GLY A 211 3.67 25.01 7.57
N PRO A 212 4.65 25.90 7.34
CA PRO A 212 4.44 27.34 7.49
C PRO A 212 3.38 27.83 6.48
N PRO A 213 2.94 29.09 6.62
CA PRO A 213 2.26 29.78 5.52
C PRO A 213 3.14 29.77 4.26
N CYS A 214 2.60 29.29 3.16
CA CYS A 214 3.26 29.23 1.86
C CYS A 214 2.23 29.26 0.72
N SER A 215 2.70 29.38 -0.53
CA SER A 215 1.81 29.31 -1.68
C SER A 215 1.27 27.89 -1.85
N GLN A 216 0.09 27.74 -2.47
CA GLN A 216 -0.45 26.42 -2.79
C GLN A 216 0.49 25.62 -3.72
N VAL A 217 1.19 26.31 -4.64
CA VAL A 217 2.20 25.71 -5.51
C VAL A 217 3.30 25.04 -4.69
N ASP A 218 3.79 25.74 -3.66
CA ASP A 218 4.87 25.22 -2.83
C ASP A 218 4.40 24.09 -1.92
N PHE A 219 3.19 24.19 -1.37
CA PHE A 219 2.58 23.09 -0.62
C PHE A 219 2.45 21.83 -1.49
N VAL A 220 1.97 21.96 -2.74
CA VAL A 220 1.89 20.84 -3.70
C VAL A 220 3.26 20.24 -3.99
N LYS A 221 4.30 21.07 -4.19
CA LYS A 221 5.68 20.58 -4.36
C LYS A 221 6.13 19.74 -3.16
N ILE A 222 5.81 20.18 -1.93
CA ILE A 222 6.13 19.43 -0.73
C ILE A 222 5.37 18.11 -0.70
N VAL A 223 4.04 18.11 -0.84
CA VAL A 223 3.24 16.87 -0.85
C VAL A 223 3.73 15.88 -1.91
N ASP A 224 4.08 16.37 -3.10
CA ASP A 224 4.64 15.54 -4.17
C ASP A 224 6.03 14.96 -3.88
N SER A 225 6.80 15.61 -3.00
CA SER A 225 8.10 15.12 -2.55
C SER A 225 7.97 14.03 -1.47
N LEU A 226 6.78 13.88 -0.89
CA LEU A 226 6.46 12.86 0.10
C LEU A 226 5.97 11.60 -0.59
N GLU A 227 6.49 10.46 -0.15
CA GLU A 227 5.89 9.17 -0.49
C GLU A 227 4.81 8.89 0.56
N LEU A 228 3.58 9.37 0.33
CA LEU A 228 2.44 9.07 1.21
C LEU A 228 1.80 7.74 0.81
N PRO A 229 2.00 6.68 1.63
CA PRO A 229 1.60 5.35 1.26
C PRO A 229 0.10 5.13 1.51
N VAL A 230 -0.75 5.12 0.47
CA VAL A 230 -2.15 4.66 0.61
C VAL A 230 -2.28 3.17 0.41
N CYS A 231 -2.03 2.66 -0.79
CA CYS A 231 -1.85 1.24 -1.07
C CYS A 231 -0.99 1.13 -2.33
N ARG A 232 -0.78 -0.08 -2.86
CA ARG A 232 -0.08 -0.22 -4.15
C ARG A 232 -0.86 0.36 -5.34
N HIS A 233 -2.18 0.45 -5.21
CA HIS A 233 -3.09 0.87 -6.27
C HIS A 233 -3.42 2.36 -6.23
N ILE A 234 -3.34 3.01 -5.07
CA ILE A 234 -3.60 4.44 -4.88
C ILE A 234 -2.29 5.15 -4.54
N LEU A 235 -1.93 6.13 -5.37
CA LEU A 235 -0.80 7.03 -5.15
C LEU A 235 -1.21 8.19 -4.24
N GLY A 236 -0.50 8.37 -3.13
CA GLY A 236 -0.64 9.55 -2.25
C GLY A 236 0.14 10.77 -2.74
N SER A 237 0.14 11.04 -4.04
CA SER A 237 0.80 12.20 -4.65
C SER A 237 -0.19 12.94 -5.53
N SER A 238 0.01 14.25 -5.70
CA SER A 238 -0.74 15.04 -6.69
C SER A 238 -0.16 14.89 -8.11
N ARG A 239 1.06 14.33 -8.23
CA ARG A 239 1.66 14.01 -9.53
C ARG A 239 0.97 12.81 -10.15
N MET A 240 0.33 13.05 -11.28
CA MET A 240 0.13 11.97 -12.24
C MET A 240 1.51 11.41 -12.63
N PRO A 241 1.71 10.08 -12.54
CA PRO A 241 2.89 9.46 -13.13
C PRO A 241 3.00 9.88 -14.59
N THR A 242 4.23 10.09 -15.08
CA THR A 242 4.39 10.25 -16.52
C THR A 242 3.85 9.00 -17.22
N LEU A 243 3.26 9.17 -18.41
CA LEU A 243 2.57 8.09 -19.15
C LEU A 243 3.40 6.80 -19.29
N ARG A 244 4.75 6.89 -19.23
CA ARG A 244 5.64 5.72 -19.28
C ARG A 244 5.60 4.83 -18.03
N PHE A 245 5.11 5.34 -16.91
CA PHE A 245 5.09 4.65 -15.61
C PHE A 245 3.67 4.46 -15.06
N TRP A 246 2.64 4.89 -15.80
CA TRP A 246 1.25 4.67 -15.40
C TRP A 246 0.83 3.26 -15.80
N VAL A 247 0.47 2.44 -14.82
CA VAL A 247 -0.13 1.13 -15.09
C VAL A 247 -1.65 1.32 -15.11
N PRO A 248 -2.37 0.77 -16.12
CA PRO A 248 -3.82 0.79 -16.14
C PRO A 248 -4.42 0.32 -14.80
N GLY A 249 -5.36 1.10 -14.27
CA GLY A 249 -6.02 0.84 -12.98
C GLY A 249 -5.37 1.49 -11.75
N GLU A 250 -4.25 2.18 -11.91
CA GLU A 250 -3.67 2.96 -10.82
C GLU A 250 -4.40 4.30 -10.67
N SER A 251 -4.83 4.62 -9.46
CA SER A 251 -5.47 5.90 -9.15
C SER A 251 -4.60 6.78 -8.26
N CYS A 252 -4.86 8.07 -8.27
CA CYS A 252 -4.32 9.02 -7.29
C CYS A 252 -5.43 9.37 -6.30
N ILE A 253 -5.07 9.93 -5.15
CA ILE A 253 -6.05 10.56 -4.25
C ILE A 253 -6.67 11.77 -5.01
N PRO A 254 -7.98 11.77 -5.31
CA PRO A 254 -8.63 12.83 -6.09
C PRO A 254 -8.45 14.22 -5.48
N GLU A 255 -8.46 14.32 -4.14
CA GLU A 255 -8.32 15.56 -3.40
C GLU A 255 -6.92 16.17 -3.58
N LEU A 256 -5.87 15.34 -3.58
CA LEU A 256 -4.50 15.79 -3.87
C LEU A 256 -4.36 16.20 -5.33
N LEU A 257 -5.00 15.49 -6.27
CA LEU A 257 -5.02 15.89 -7.67
C LEU A 257 -5.76 17.23 -7.84
N GLY A 258 -6.84 17.43 -7.09
CA GLY A 258 -7.61 18.68 -7.01
C GLY A 258 -6.73 19.87 -6.65
N LEU A 259 -5.89 19.75 -5.61
CA LEU A 259 -4.93 20.80 -5.23
C LEU A 259 -4.02 21.22 -6.38
N ARG A 260 -3.60 20.27 -7.22
CA ARG A 260 -2.74 20.58 -8.35
C ARG A 260 -3.51 21.23 -9.50
N VAL A 261 -4.74 20.80 -9.75
CA VAL A 261 -5.59 21.42 -10.76
C VAL A 261 -5.92 22.86 -10.37
N SER A 262 -6.25 23.12 -9.10
CA SER A 262 -6.59 24.47 -8.64
C SER A 262 -5.39 25.43 -8.61
N VAL A 263 -4.15 24.94 -8.64
CA VAL A 263 -2.97 25.77 -8.92
C VAL A 263 -3.02 26.36 -10.34
N ALA A 264 -3.44 25.57 -11.33
CA ALA A 264 -3.52 26.01 -12.72
C ALA A 264 -4.84 26.74 -13.01
N GLU A 265 -5.93 26.31 -12.38
CA GLU A 265 -7.28 26.80 -12.61
C GLU A 265 -8.03 26.95 -11.26
N PRO A 266 -7.86 28.08 -10.54
CA PRO A 266 -8.40 28.26 -9.18
C PRO A 266 -9.91 28.04 -9.04
N ASP A 267 -10.68 28.34 -10.10
CA ASP A 267 -12.14 28.18 -10.13
C ASP A 267 -12.60 26.71 -10.08
N PHE A 268 -11.66 25.75 -10.20
CA PHE A 268 -11.93 24.31 -10.25
C PHE A 268 -11.61 23.56 -8.95
N ASP A 269 -11.48 24.30 -7.84
CA ASP A 269 -11.30 23.73 -6.52
C ASP A 269 -12.61 23.12 -5.97
N ILE A 270 -12.92 21.90 -6.43
CA ILE A 270 -14.24 21.27 -6.25
C ILE A 270 -14.22 20.17 -5.18
N PHE A 271 -13.05 19.79 -4.67
CA PHE A 271 -12.96 18.69 -3.71
C PHE A 271 -13.14 19.19 -2.28
N PRO A 272 -13.96 18.50 -1.47
CA PRO A 272 -14.08 18.84 -0.06
C PRO A 272 -12.72 18.63 0.60
N ASP A 273 -12.35 19.57 1.47
CA ASP A 273 -11.10 19.46 2.22
C ASP A 273 -11.09 18.22 3.13
N ASN A 274 -12.25 17.66 3.46
CA ASN A 274 -12.43 16.42 4.18
C ASN A 274 -13.13 15.37 3.31
N ALA A 275 -12.41 14.31 2.93
CA ALA A 275 -12.94 13.25 2.09
C ALA A 275 -12.59 11.85 2.60
N VAL A 276 -13.46 10.89 2.28
CA VAL A 276 -13.25 9.46 2.54
C VAL A 276 -13.29 8.72 1.22
N GLY A 277 -12.23 8.01 0.88
CA GLY A 277 -12.16 7.22 -0.33
C GLY A 277 -11.80 5.76 -0.07
N SER A 278 -11.92 4.95 -1.11
CA SER A 278 -11.62 3.52 -1.07
C SER A 278 -10.87 3.09 -2.30
N CYS A 279 -9.97 2.14 -2.13
CA CYS A 279 -9.38 1.42 -3.24
C CYS A 279 -10.42 0.48 -3.85
N THR A 280 -10.55 0.52 -5.17
CA THR A 280 -11.43 -0.35 -5.95
C THR A 280 -10.88 -1.78 -6.11
N PHE A 281 -9.57 -1.98 -5.85
CA PHE A 281 -8.87 -3.24 -6.04
C PHE A 281 -8.62 -4.01 -4.74
N CYS A 282 -8.12 -3.34 -3.71
CA CYS A 282 -7.84 -3.95 -2.40
C CYS A 282 -8.73 -3.39 -1.30
N PHE A 283 -8.67 -4.05 -0.14
CA PHE A 283 -9.40 -3.66 1.07
C PHE A 283 -8.64 -2.56 1.82
N THR A 284 -8.47 -1.42 1.15
CA THR A 284 -7.91 -0.21 1.73
C THR A 284 -8.90 0.93 1.59
N ASP A 285 -9.17 1.61 2.70
CA ASP A 285 -9.87 2.89 2.74
C ASP A 285 -8.91 3.98 3.21
N TYR A 286 -9.22 5.22 2.86
CA TYR A 286 -8.48 6.38 3.33
C TYR A 286 -9.42 7.53 3.68
N GLU A 287 -8.90 8.42 4.52
CA GLU A 287 -9.52 9.66 4.94
C GLU A 287 -8.45 10.74 4.82
N ILE A 288 -8.79 11.83 4.13
CA ILE A 288 -7.89 12.94 3.88
C ILE A 288 -8.53 14.24 4.34
N ASP A 289 -7.75 15.05 5.06
CA ASP A 289 -8.10 16.39 5.55
C ASP A 289 -6.99 17.36 5.14
N ILE A 290 -7.33 18.38 4.34
CA ILE A 290 -6.39 19.40 3.86
C ILE A 290 -6.74 20.74 4.49
N GLU A 291 -5.91 21.20 5.41
CA GLU A 291 -6.03 22.52 6.03
C GLU A 291 -5.31 23.55 5.16
N ARG A 292 -6.07 24.37 4.43
CA ARG A 292 -5.53 25.35 3.49
C ARG A 292 -5.06 26.60 4.21
N GLY A 293 -3.75 26.72 4.35
CA GLY A 293 -3.11 27.81 5.08
C GLY A 293 -3.10 29.17 4.38
N GLY A 294 -3.17 29.22 3.05
CA GLY A 294 -2.95 30.48 2.33
C GLY A 294 -1.66 31.20 2.79
N ILE A 295 -1.62 32.53 2.64
CA ILE A 295 -0.42 33.34 2.96
C ILE A 295 -0.33 33.65 4.47
N ARG A 296 -1.43 33.49 5.22
CA ARG A 296 -1.54 33.97 6.60
C ARG A 296 -1.64 32.87 7.64
N THR A 297 -2.04 31.67 7.25
CA THR A 297 -2.21 30.53 8.15
C THR A 297 -1.35 29.35 7.71
N GLU A 298 -1.09 28.44 8.64
CA GLU A 298 -0.29 27.25 8.39
C GLU A 298 -1.00 26.29 7.45
N TRP A 299 -0.24 25.56 6.64
CA TRP A 299 -0.78 24.47 5.84
C TRP A 299 -0.78 23.17 6.63
N GLY A 300 -1.81 22.35 6.45
CA GLY A 300 -1.93 21.03 7.05
C GLY A 300 -2.40 19.98 6.05
N LEU A 301 -1.85 18.77 6.15
CA LEU A 301 -2.38 17.59 5.48
C LEU A 301 -2.43 16.45 6.49
N LYS A 302 -3.62 15.91 6.73
CA LYS A 302 -3.81 14.65 7.44
C LYS A 302 -4.26 13.60 6.44
N LEU A 303 -3.53 12.49 6.37
CA LEU A 303 -3.90 11.33 5.59
C LEU A 303 -3.93 10.12 6.52
N THR A 304 -5.10 9.53 6.63
CA THR A 304 -5.34 8.34 7.42
C THR A 304 -5.72 7.19 6.51
N THR A 305 -5.13 6.02 6.68
CA THR A 305 -5.39 4.84 5.87
C THR A 305 -5.74 3.64 6.74
N TYR A 306 -6.67 2.84 6.26
CA TYR A 306 -7.21 1.67 6.94
C TYR A 306 -7.07 0.49 6.00
N HIS A 307 -6.35 -0.54 6.42
CA HIS A 307 -6.06 -1.72 5.62
C HIS A 307 -6.58 -2.96 6.32
N LYS A 308 -7.34 -3.77 5.59
CA LYS A 308 -7.66 -5.14 5.98
C LYS A 308 -6.65 -6.07 5.32
N LEU A 309 -5.94 -6.86 6.12
CA LEU A 309 -4.84 -7.71 5.66
C LEU A 309 -5.22 -9.20 5.58
N GLY A 310 -6.34 -9.61 6.20
CA GLY A 310 -6.83 -10.99 6.22
C GLY A 310 -6.36 -11.79 7.44
N ASP A 311 -6.54 -13.10 7.40
CA ASP A 311 -6.27 -14.02 8.53
C ASP A 311 -4.86 -14.64 8.52
N PHE A 312 -4.10 -14.42 7.44
CA PHE A 312 -2.76 -14.98 7.18
C PHE A 312 -2.67 -16.51 7.25
N ARG A 313 -3.73 -17.22 6.89
CA ARG A 313 -3.75 -18.68 6.85
C ARG A 313 -3.10 -19.25 5.59
N SER A 314 -3.23 -18.53 4.47
CA SER A 314 -2.62 -18.87 3.18
C SER A 314 -2.20 -17.59 2.44
N PRO A 315 -1.04 -17.58 1.75
CA PRO A 315 -0.62 -16.44 0.94
C PRO A 315 -1.49 -16.22 -0.31
N GLU A 316 -2.31 -17.22 -0.66
CA GLU A 316 -3.33 -17.13 -1.69
C GLU A 316 -4.60 -16.42 -1.23
N ASP A 317 -4.73 -16.12 0.08
CA ASP A 317 -5.84 -15.37 0.65
C ASP A 317 -6.17 -14.13 -0.19
N LEU A 318 -7.45 -13.97 -0.54
CA LEU A 318 -7.86 -12.94 -1.50
C LEU A 318 -7.63 -11.53 -0.97
N VAL A 319 -7.75 -11.32 0.34
CA VAL A 319 -7.55 -10.01 0.97
C VAL A 319 -6.08 -9.61 0.86
N TRP A 320 -5.18 -10.48 1.32
CA TRP A 320 -3.73 -10.27 1.25
C TRP A 320 -3.25 -10.15 -0.20
N ASN A 321 -3.68 -11.07 -1.06
CA ASN A 321 -3.20 -11.20 -2.42
C ASN A 321 -3.56 -9.97 -3.27
N ARG A 322 -4.79 -9.44 -3.11
CA ARG A 322 -5.19 -8.18 -3.76
C ARG A 322 -4.33 -7.02 -3.32
N LEU A 323 -3.99 -6.95 -2.03
CA LEU A 323 -3.20 -5.87 -1.48
C LEU A 323 -1.74 -5.86 -1.97
N VAL A 324 -1.12 -7.04 -2.12
CA VAL A 324 0.29 -7.15 -2.51
C VAL A 324 0.52 -7.21 -4.02
N LYS A 325 -0.45 -7.66 -4.82
CA LYS A 325 -0.27 -7.80 -6.27
C LYS A 325 -0.30 -6.44 -6.99
N PRO A 326 0.65 -6.20 -7.93
CA PRO A 326 0.56 -5.07 -8.84
C PRO A 326 -0.61 -5.25 -9.82
N LEU A 327 -1.14 -4.13 -10.30
CA LEU A 327 -2.25 -4.06 -11.27
C LEU A 327 -1.92 -4.64 -12.66
N THR A 328 -0.65 -4.92 -12.94
CA THR A 328 -0.20 -5.42 -14.24
C THR A 328 -0.76 -6.80 -14.61
N LEU A 329 -1.34 -7.52 -13.63
CA LEU A 329 -2.06 -8.75 -13.88
C LEU A 329 -3.52 -8.39 -14.15
N TYR A 330 -3.90 -8.32 -15.43
CA TYR A 330 -5.27 -8.11 -15.91
C TYR A 330 -6.27 -8.97 -15.12
N LEU A 331 -6.91 -8.36 -14.13
CA LEU A 331 -8.00 -9.03 -13.43
C LEU A 331 -9.30 -8.76 -14.21
N PRO A 332 -10.13 -9.79 -14.46
CA PRO A 332 -11.37 -9.62 -15.20
C PRO A 332 -12.31 -8.65 -14.47
N PRO A 333 -13.20 -7.92 -15.17
CA PRO A 333 -14.10 -6.91 -14.59
C PRO A 333 -15.05 -7.38 -13.45
N GLY A 334 -15.12 -8.68 -13.14
CA GLY A 334 -15.84 -9.21 -11.96
C GLY A 334 -15.00 -9.33 -10.69
N SER A 335 -13.71 -8.98 -10.75
CA SER A 335 -12.74 -9.16 -9.67
C SER A 335 -12.66 -8.01 -8.68
N TYR A 336 -13.36 -6.89 -8.94
CA TYR A 336 -13.31 -5.70 -8.08
C TYR A 336 -13.71 -6.00 -6.64
N ARG A 337 -13.29 -5.13 -5.72
CA ARG A 337 -13.75 -5.16 -4.34
C ARG A 337 -15.26 -4.94 -4.31
N LYS A 338 -16.00 -5.84 -3.65
CA LYS A 338 -17.45 -5.74 -3.43
C LYS A 338 -17.83 -4.98 -2.15
N SER A 339 -16.85 -4.63 -1.32
CA SER A 339 -17.10 -3.94 -0.05
C SER A 339 -17.38 -2.45 -0.30
N PRO A 340 -18.36 -1.86 0.41
CA PRO A 340 -18.77 -0.48 0.23
C PRO A 340 -17.60 0.48 0.51
N VAL A 341 -17.68 1.69 -0.07
CA VAL A 341 -16.74 2.76 0.24
C VAL A 341 -16.74 3.04 1.75
N GLY A 342 -15.56 3.12 2.34
CA GLY A 342 -15.39 3.28 3.78
C GLY A 342 -15.70 2.03 4.63
N GLY A 343 -15.99 0.87 4.02
CA GLY A 343 -16.31 -0.35 4.77
C GLY A 343 -15.21 -0.82 5.74
N VAL A 344 -13.94 -0.82 5.31
CA VAL A 344 -12.79 -1.19 6.15
C VAL A 344 -12.56 -0.14 7.24
N ARG A 345 -12.74 1.15 6.94
CA ARG A 345 -12.72 2.23 7.94
C ARG A 345 -13.79 2.02 8.99
N ASN A 346 -15.02 1.72 8.58
CA ASN A 346 -16.14 1.52 9.49
C ASN A 346 -15.94 0.28 10.37
N GLU A 347 -15.42 -0.83 9.81
CA GLU A 347 -15.00 -2.02 10.58
C GLU A 347 -13.94 -1.66 11.63
N TRP A 348 -12.93 -0.86 11.25
CA TRP A 348 -11.89 -0.42 12.17
C TRP A 348 -12.42 0.43 13.34
N LEU A 349 -13.31 1.38 13.04
CA LEU A 349 -13.88 2.31 14.01
C LEU A 349 -14.91 1.62 14.92
N SER A 350 -15.71 0.69 14.39
CA SER A 350 -16.69 -0.08 15.15
C SER A 350 -16.06 -1.18 15.99
N GLY A 351 -14.90 -1.69 15.57
CA GLY A 351 -14.12 -2.75 16.20
C GLY A 351 -13.50 -2.40 17.57
N GLN A 352 -14.14 -1.53 18.37
CA GLN A 352 -13.95 -1.56 19.82
C GLN A 352 -14.15 -3.02 20.28
N PRO A 353 -13.25 -3.57 21.12
CA PRO A 353 -13.37 -4.95 21.58
C PRO A 353 -14.64 -5.06 22.42
N THR A 354 -15.74 -5.40 21.77
CA THR A 354 -16.98 -5.74 22.46
C THR A 354 -16.69 -7.05 23.17
N PRO A 355 -16.77 -7.11 24.51
CA PRO A 355 -16.73 -8.39 25.21
C PRO A 355 -17.85 -9.23 24.63
N ARG A 356 -17.51 -10.41 24.10
CA ARG A 356 -18.45 -11.32 23.41
C ARG A 356 -19.67 -11.59 24.31
N THR A 357 -20.76 -10.86 24.08
CA THR A 357 -22.09 -11.28 24.51
C THR A 357 -22.55 -12.33 23.50
N THR A 358 -22.69 -13.56 23.97
CA THR A 358 -23.24 -14.67 23.18
C THR A 358 -24.64 -14.33 22.69
N GLY A 359 -24.81 -14.30 21.36
CA GLY A 359 -26.06 -14.55 20.67
C GLY A 359 -27.09 -13.42 20.67
N LYS A 360 -27.17 -12.69 19.56
CA LYS A 360 -28.42 -12.20 18.95
C LYS A 360 -28.15 -11.83 17.49
N SER A 361 -28.97 -12.35 16.57
CA SER A 361 -28.88 -12.08 15.12
C SER A 361 -29.09 -10.61 14.78
N PRO A 362 -28.42 -10.07 13.75
CA PRO A 362 -28.64 -8.70 13.32
C PRO A 362 -29.88 -8.58 12.42
N GLY A 363 -30.74 -7.63 12.76
CA GLY A 363 -31.75 -7.08 11.87
C GLY A 363 -31.13 -6.23 10.76
N HIS A 364 -31.89 -6.06 9.69
CA HIS A 364 -31.57 -5.35 8.46
C HIS A 364 -30.95 -3.96 8.69
N PRO A 365 -29.87 -3.57 7.95
CA PRO A 365 -29.41 -2.19 7.97
C PRO A 365 -30.24 -1.34 7.01
N ASP A 366 -30.74 -0.22 7.52
CA ASP A 366 -31.28 0.89 6.76
C ASP A 366 -30.24 1.42 5.75
N LEU A 367 -30.70 1.61 4.52
CA LEU A 367 -29.95 2.23 3.43
C LEU A 367 -29.69 3.71 3.76
N GLN A 368 -28.51 4.04 4.24
CA GLN A 368 -28.03 5.43 4.18
C GLN A 368 -27.71 5.79 2.71
N PRO A 369 -28.06 7.01 2.27
CA PRO A 369 -27.76 7.46 0.92
C PRO A 369 -26.24 7.49 0.70
N GLN A 370 -25.80 6.87 -0.40
CA GLN A 370 -24.41 6.97 -0.82
C GLN A 370 -24.08 8.44 -1.15
N PRO A 371 -22.86 8.93 -0.85
CA PRO A 371 -22.43 10.24 -1.32
C PRO A 371 -22.38 10.24 -2.87
N ASN A 372 -23.11 11.16 -3.49
CA ASN A 372 -23.30 11.30 -4.95
C ASN A 372 -22.03 11.67 -5.76
N TRP A 373 -20.83 11.49 -5.23
CA TRP A 373 -19.56 11.90 -5.88
C TRP A 373 -18.62 10.73 -6.18
N ILE A 374 -19.06 9.48 -6.04
CA ILE A 374 -18.33 8.30 -6.52
C ILE A 374 -18.58 8.14 -8.02
N LEU A 375 -18.07 9.09 -8.81
CA LEU A 375 -17.88 8.87 -10.24
C LEU A 375 -16.52 8.22 -10.42
N SER A 376 -16.42 7.21 -11.28
CA SER A 376 -15.12 6.79 -11.79
C SER A 376 -14.37 8.02 -12.36
N PHE A 377 -13.04 8.04 -12.37
CA PHE A 377 -12.28 9.16 -12.98
C PHE A 377 -12.80 9.45 -14.41
N TYR A 378 -13.18 8.41 -15.14
CA TYR A 378 -13.89 8.47 -16.41
C TYR A 378 -15.21 9.24 -16.33
N GLU A 379 -16.13 8.87 -15.43
CA GLU A 379 -17.43 9.54 -15.27
C GLU A 379 -17.31 10.97 -14.74
N MET A 380 -16.34 11.24 -13.85
CA MET A 380 -16.05 12.57 -13.32
C MET A 380 -15.58 13.51 -14.45
N VAL A 381 -14.70 13.02 -15.33
CA VAL A 381 -14.24 13.78 -16.49
C VAL A 381 -15.35 13.91 -17.54
N ARG A 382 -16.17 12.87 -17.75
CA ARG A 382 -17.33 12.91 -18.67
C ARG A 382 -18.40 13.91 -18.24
N GLU A 383 -18.77 13.94 -16.96
CA GLU A 383 -19.73 14.90 -16.43
C GLU A 383 -19.16 16.33 -16.47
N LYS A 384 -17.87 16.51 -16.15
CA LYS A 384 -17.19 17.83 -16.29
C LYS A 384 -17.11 18.30 -17.74
N TYR A 385 -16.87 17.41 -18.71
CA TYR A 385 -16.83 17.73 -20.14
C TYR A 385 -18.19 18.24 -20.66
N SER A 386 -19.30 17.70 -20.14
CA SER A 386 -20.65 18.13 -20.53
C SER A 386 -20.96 19.60 -20.15
N ARG A 387 -20.19 20.19 -19.23
CA ARG A 387 -20.35 21.57 -18.74
C ARG A 387 -19.40 22.56 -19.42
N PHE A 388 -18.48 22.11 -20.28
CA PHE A 388 -17.50 22.95 -20.97
C PHE A 388 -18.10 23.58 -22.25
N ASN A 389 -18.75 24.73 -22.11
CA ASN A 389 -19.19 25.58 -23.25
C ASN A 389 -18.17 26.71 -23.58
N GLY A 390 -16.91 26.61 -23.13
CA GLY A 390 -15.89 27.65 -23.32
C GLY A 390 -15.22 27.68 -24.70
N PRO A 391 -14.72 28.84 -25.18
CA PRO A 391 -14.30 29.08 -26.57
C PRO A 391 -12.88 28.57 -26.94
N SER A 392 -12.05 28.13 -25.98
CA SER A 392 -10.67 27.72 -26.28
C SER A 392 -10.61 26.29 -26.82
N SER A 393 -10.55 26.17 -28.15
CA SER A 393 -10.35 24.91 -28.87
C SER A 393 -8.99 24.25 -28.55
N VAL A 394 -7.97 25.04 -28.21
CA VAL A 394 -6.61 24.58 -27.94
C VAL A 394 -6.51 23.85 -26.60
N LEU A 395 -7.10 24.41 -25.54
CA LEU A 395 -7.18 23.74 -24.23
C LEU A 395 -8.04 22.49 -24.32
N ARG A 396 -9.15 22.55 -25.07
CA ARG A 396 -10.01 21.40 -25.35
C ARG A 396 -9.24 20.28 -26.05
N ASP A 397 -8.39 20.59 -27.02
CA ASP A 397 -7.58 19.60 -27.74
C ASP A 397 -6.42 19.06 -26.91
N LEU A 398 -5.76 19.87 -26.08
CA LEU A 398 -4.71 19.40 -25.18
C LEU A 398 -5.28 18.45 -24.11
N TYR A 399 -6.42 18.81 -23.52
CA TYR A 399 -7.12 17.96 -22.56
C TYR A 399 -7.71 16.72 -23.22
N ARG A 400 -8.29 16.83 -24.42
CA ARG A 400 -8.76 15.68 -25.20
C ARG A 400 -7.62 14.72 -25.54
N LYS A 401 -6.42 15.22 -25.88
CA LYS A 401 -5.23 14.38 -26.13
C LYS A 401 -4.70 13.70 -24.86
N ALA A 402 -4.75 14.38 -23.71
CA ALA A 402 -4.41 13.78 -22.42
C ALA A 402 -5.47 12.75 -21.96
N PHE A 403 -6.75 13.04 -22.20
CA PHE A 403 -7.93 12.22 -21.86
C PHE A 403 -8.05 10.97 -22.72
N ILE A 404 -7.98 11.09 -24.06
CA ILE A 404 -8.01 9.96 -25.00
C ILE A 404 -6.89 8.97 -24.65
N ARG A 405 -5.69 9.46 -24.30
CA ARG A 405 -4.58 8.59 -23.88
C ARG A 405 -4.76 7.92 -22.51
N CYS A 406 -5.55 8.51 -21.61
CA CYS A 406 -5.93 7.84 -20.35
C CYS A 406 -7.01 6.77 -20.57
N CYS A 407 -7.92 6.99 -21.54
CA CYS A 407 -9.03 6.10 -21.87
C CYS A 407 -8.69 4.98 -22.88
N GLU A 408 -7.71 5.18 -23.77
CA GLU A 408 -7.20 4.16 -24.70
C GLU A 408 -6.51 2.99 -23.96
N GLY A 409 -6.17 3.15 -22.68
CA GLY A 409 -5.77 2.07 -21.79
C GLY A 409 -6.94 1.30 -21.15
N GLN A 410 -8.20 1.69 -21.42
CA GLN A 410 -9.40 1.12 -20.79
C GLN A 410 -10.48 0.60 -21.77
N GLU A 411 -10.59 1.04 -23.03
CA GLU A 411 -11.54 0.44 -23.98
C GLU A 411 -11.07 0.41 -25.45
N SER A 412 -10.82 -0.80 -25.99
CA SER A 412 -11.46 -1.33 -27.22
C SER A 412 -10.91 -2.72 -27.54
N PHE A 413 -11.81 -3.69 -27.63
CA PHE A 413 -11.57 -5.13 -27.72
C PHE A 413 -11.60 -5.71 -29.15
N ASP A 414 -11.64 -4.90 -30.21
CA ASP A 414 -11.68 -5.43 -31.57
C ASP A 414 -10.86 -4.60 -32.58
N ARG A 415 -9.81 -5.25 -33.12
CA ARG A 415 -8.89 -4.90 -34.23
C ARG A 415 -7.53 -4.26 -33.86
N PRO A 416 -6.41 -4.77 -34.41
CA PRO A 416 -5.12 -4.10 -34.32
C PRO A 416 -5.01 -3.07 -35.44
N LEU A 417 -5.05 -1.79 -35.11
CA LEU A 417 -4.52 -0.77 -36.01
C LEU A 417 -3.27 -0.19 -35.37
N SER A 418 -2.13 -0.63 -35.89
CA SER A 418 -0.85 0.06 -35.77
C SER A 418 -1.05 1.51 -36.22
N VAL A 419 -0.86 2.46 -35.32
CA VAL A 419 -0.67 3.86 -35.69
C VAL A 419 0.83 4.09 -35.81
N GLU A 420 1.33 4.07 -37.04
CA GLU A 420 2.66 4.62 -37.34
C GLU A 420 2.62 6.14 -37.17
N TYR A 421 3.55 6.65 -36.37
CA TYR A 421 3.72 8.08 -36.11
C TYR A 421 4.61 8.71 -37.19
N TYR A 422 4.03 9.55 -38.04
CA TYR A 422 4.79 10.52 -38.83
C TYR A 422 4.79 11.84 -38.05
N GLY A 423 5.94 12.15 -37.46
CA GLY A 423 6.15 13.42 -36.78
C GLY A 423 6.23 14.56 -37.79
N ASN A 424 5.36 15.55 -37.67
CA ASN A 424 5.48 16.78 -38.44
C ASN A 424 6.59 17.62 -37.81
N GLN A 425 7.69 17.78 -38.56
CA GLN A 425 8.68 18.82 -38.35
C GLN A 425 7.97 20.18 -38.34
N TRP A 426 8.05 20.90 -37.22
CA TRP A 426 7.79 22.33 -37.22
C TRP A 426 9.04 23.02 -37.74
N GLY A 427 9.05 23.25 -39.05
CA GLY A 427 9.96 24.18 -39.70
C GLY A 427 9.65 25.60 -39.27
N GLY A 428 10.69 26.36 -38.95
CA GLY A 428 10.59 27.76 -38.58
C GLY A 428 10.15 28.63 -39.75
N GLU A 429 9.28 29.59 -39.47
CA GLU A 429 9.07 30.75 -40.31
C GLU A 429 10.08 31.83 -39.89
N PHE A 430 10.99 32.18 -40.81
CA PHE A 430 11.49 33.53 -40.93
C PHE A 430 10.87 34.13 -42.20
N LEU A 431 10.01 35.11 -42.02
CA LEU A 431 9.60 36.03 -43.08
C LEU A 431 10.77 36.98 -43.37
N ASN A 432 11.25 36.99 -44.61
CA ASN A 432 11.78 38.19 -45.26
C ASN A 432 11.73 38.03 -46.79
N THR A 433 11.06 39.02 -47.39
CA THR A 433 10.86 39.34 -48.83
C THR A 433 10.08 38.36 -49.69
#